data_AF-A0A2K3JAG2-F1
#
_entry.id   AF-A0A2K3JAG2-F1
#
_cell.length_a   1.000
_cell.length_b   1.000
_cell.length_c   1.000
_cell.angle_alpha   90.00
_cell.angle_beta   90.00
_cell.angle_gamma   90.00
#
_symmetry.space_group_name_H-M   'P 1'
#
loop_
_entity.id
_entity.type
_entity.pdbx_description
1 polymer ?
#
loop_
_entity_poly.entity_id
_entity_poly.type
_entity_poly.pdbx_seq_one_letter_code
_entity_poly.pdbx_strand_id
1 'polypeptide(L)'
;MVYCQKCGKKNDDDAEYCNKCGTLIRGEKSLEKRIEDAAEELGRKAEAFGKHVEKKAKEFADSMKKPKQCPKCKVNLNYNAKFCWKCGNKV
;
A
#
# COMPACT_ATOMS: atom_id res chain seq x y z
N MET A 1 27.35 -15.42 -33.17
CA MET A 1 28.30 -15.93 -32.15
C MET A 1 28.67 -14.78 -31.24
N VAL A 2 28.73 -15.00 -29.93
CA VAL A 2 28.97 -13.95 -28.93
C VAL A 2 30.10 -14.34 -28.00
N TYR A 3 30.88 -13.35 -27.54
CA TYR A 3 31.97 -13.59 -26.60
C TYR A 3 31.56 -13.07 -25.22
N CYS A 4 31.84 -13.86 -24.19
CA CYS A 4 31.58 -13.46 -22.82
C CYS A 4 32.49 -12.29 -22.43
N GLN A 5 31.90 -11.15 -22.06
CA GLN A 5 32.64 -9.95 -21.65
C GLN A 5 33.45 -10.16 -20.35
N LYS A 6 33.08 -11.15 -19.52
CA LYS A 6 33.79 -11.44 -18.26
C LYS A 6 34.99 -12.37 -18.44
N CYS A 7 34.86 -13.43 -19.25
CA CYS A 7 35.86 -14.51 -19.31
C CYS A 7 36.41 -14.82 -20.70
N GLY A 8 35.96 -14.09 -21.74
CA GLY A 8 36.43 -14.22 -23.13
C GLY A 8 35.97 -15.50 -23.86
N LYS A 9 35.21 -16.40 -23.21
CA LYS A 9 34.73 -17.63 -23.86
C LYS A 9 33.77 -17.29 -25.01
N LYS A 10 33.95 -17.96 -26.14
CA LYS A 10 33.00 -17.98 -27.27
C LYS A 10 31.77 -18.81 -26.89
N ASN A 11 30.58 -18.23 -27.06
CA ASN A 11 29.29 -18.87 -26.84
C ASN A 11 28.41 -18.75 -28.10
N ASP A 12 27.33 -19.53 -28.11
CA ASP A 12 26.30 -19.46 -29.15
C ASP A 12 25.66 -18.06 -29.20
N ASP A 13 25.15 -17.64 -30.36
CA ASP A 13 24.51 -16.33 -30.49
C ASP A 13 23.31 -16.18 -29.55
N ASP A 14 22.59 -17.28 -29.30
CA ASP A 14 21.42 -17.31 -28.44
C ASP A 14 21.72 -17.63 -26.97
N ALA A 15 23.00 -17.78 -26.59
CA ALA A 15 23.36 -18.10 -25.21
C ALA A 15 22.94 -16.98 -24.24
N GLU A 16 21.99 -17.26 -23.35
CA GLU A 16 21.57 -16.34 -22.27
C GLU A 16 22.66 -16.20 -21.19
N TYR A 17 23.38 -17.29 -20.92
CA TYR A 17 24.46 -17.35 -19.94
C TYR A 17 25.72 -17.95 -20.56
N CYS A 18 26.88 -17.49 -20.10
CA CYS A 18 28.16 -18.07 -20.51
C CYS A 18 28.30 -19.49 -19.95
N ASN A 19 28.53 -20.48 -20.84
CA ASN A 19 28.70 -21.88 -20.46
C ASN A 19 30.02 -22.21 -19.73
N LYS A 20 30.90 -21.21 -19.54
CA LYS A 20 32.15 -21.36 -18.81
C LYS A 20 32.10 -20.70 -17.43
N CYS A 21 31.61 -19.47 -17.34
CA CYS A 21 31.67 -18.70 -16.08
C CYS A 21 30.30 -18.31 -15.51
N GLY A 22 29.20 -18.67 -16.16
CA GLY A 22 27.83 -18.41 -15.70
C GLY A 22 27.38 -16.95 -15.82
N THR A 23 28.19 -16.05 -16.38
CA THR A 23 27.81 -14.65 -16.57
C THR A 23 26.72 -14.51 -17.62
N LEU A 24 25.69 -13.73 -17.31
CA LEU A 24 24.63 -13.36 -18.25
C LEU A 24 25.23 -12.69 -19.49
N ILE A 25 24.88 -13.18 -20.67
CA ILE A 25 25.30 -12.63 -21.96
C ILE A 25 24.16 -11.88 -22.63
N ARG A 26 22.93 -12.38 -22.52
CA ARG A 26 21.70 -11.72 -22.97
C ARG A 26 20.70 -11.72 -21.82
N GLY A 27 20.24 -10.55 -21.39
CA GLY A 27 19.18 -10.49 -20.38
C GLY A 27 18.63 -9.11 -20.01
N GLU A 28 18.84 -8.09 -20.85
CA GLU A 28 18.17 -6.80 -20.67
C GLU A 28 16.65 -6.94 -20.84
N LYS A 29 16.20 -7.64 -21.90
CA LYS A 29 14.77 -7.86 -22.19
C LYS A 29 13.99 -8.54 -21.06
N SER A 30 14.65 -9.43 -20.32
CA SER A 30 14.05 -10.16 -19.20
C SER A 30 14.04 -9.33 -17.91
N LEU A 31 14.96 -8.36 -17.76
CA LEU A 31 14.99 -7.46 -16.61
C LEU A 31 13.93 -6.36 -16.75
N GLU A 32 13.82 -5.73 -17.92
CA GLU A 32 12.83 -4.68 -18.21
C GLU A 32 11.40 -5.18 -17.93
N LYS A 33 11.05 -6.34 -18.50
CA LYS A 33 9.76 -6.98 -18.27
C LYS A 33 9.49 -7.30 -16.79
N ARG A 34 10.51 -7.66 -16.02
CA ARG A 34 10.38 -7.91 -14.57
C ARG A 34 10.17 -6.64 -13.77
N ILE A 35 10.76 -5.52 -14.21
CA ILE A 35 10.56 -4.21 -13.60
C ILE A 35 9.14 -3.72 -13.89
N GLU A 36 8.63 -3.92 -15.11
CA GLU A 36 7.25 -3.58 -15.47
C GLU A 36 6.22 -4.38 -14.65
N ASP A 37 6.38 -5.69 -14.55
CA ASP A 37 5.50 -6.57 -13.78
C ASP A 37 5.50 -6.20 -12.28
N ALA A 38 6.68 -5.90 -11.73
CA ALA A 38 6.83 -5.45 -10.34
C ALA A 38 6.17 -4.09 -10.09
N ALA A 39 6.26 -3.15 -11.04
CA ALA A 39 5.63 -1.85 -10.94
C ALA A 39 4.10 -1.96 -10.99
N GLU A 40 3.57 -2.81 -11.87
CA GLU A 40 2.14 -3.07 -11.98
C GLU A 40 1.59 -3.73 -10.71
N GLU A 41 2.29 -4.73 -10.17
CA GLU A 41 1.89 -5.38 -8.93
C GLU A 41 1.87 -4.40 -7.75
N LEU A 42 2.89 -3.55 -7.64
CA LEU A 42 2.95 -2.52 -6.60
C LEU A 42 1.78 -1.53 -6.73
N GLY A 43 1.45 -1.10 -7.95
CA GLY A 43 0.31 -0.22 -8.21
C GLY A 43 -1.01 -0.82 -7.75
N ARG A 44 -1.30 -2.08 -8.10
CA ARG A 44 -2.52 -2.78 -7.67
C ARG A 44 -2.60 -2.90 -6.14
N LYS A 45 -1.48 -3.24 -5.49
CA LYS A 45 -1.42 -3.35 -4.01
C LYS A 45 -1.62 -2.00 -3.32
N ALA A 46 -1.03 -0.93 -3.84
CA ALA A 46 -1.20 0.41 -3.31
C ALA A 46 -2.66 0.89 -3.40
N GLU A 47 -3.33 0.64 -4.53
CA GLU A 47 -4.75 1.00 -4.70
C GLU A 47 -5.66 0.23 -3.73
N ALA A 48 -5.44 -1.08 -3.59
CA ALA A 48 -6.21 -1.91 -2.66
C ALA A 48 -6.02 -1.45 -1.21
N PHE A 49 -4.79 -1.10 -0.82
CA PHE A 49 -4.52 -0.54 0.51
C PHE A 49 -5.20 0.81 0.72
N GLY A 50 -5.14 1.71 -0.26
CA GLY A 50 -5.80 3.02 -0.21
C GLY A 50 -7.31 2.89 0.03
N LYS A 51 -7.99 1.99 -0.69
CA LYS A 51 -9.42 1.71 -0.48
C LYS A 51 -9.71 1.19 0.93
N HIS A 52 -8.85 0.34 1.49
CA HIS A 52 -9.01 -0.17 2.86
C HIS A 52 -8.80 0.91 3.92
N VAL A 53 -7.80 1.77 3.75
CA VAL A 53 -7.53 2.89 4.66
C VAL A 53 -8.70 3.88 4.66
N GLU A 54 -9.22 4.23 3.49
CA GLU A 54 -10.36 5.15 3.37
C GLU A 54 -11.61 4.59 4.09
N LYS A 55 -11.93 3.32 3.84
CA LYS A 55 -13.06 2.65 4.50
C LYS A 55 -12.91 2.68 6.02
N LYS A 56 -11.74 2.27 6.52
CA LYS A 56 -11.45 2.25 7.97
C LYS A 56 -11.47 3.64 8.59
N ALA A 57 -10.95 4.65 7.88
CA ALA A 57 -11.00 6.04 8.35
C ALA A 57 -12.44 6.54 8.47
N LYS A 58 -13.32 6.21 7.51
CA LYS A 58 -14.74 6.57 7.56
C LYS A 58 -15.49 5.85 8.70
N GLU A 59 -15.23 4.56 8.90
CA GLU A 59 -15.79 3.79 10.03
C GLU A 59 -15.35 4.38 11.38
N PHE A 60 -14.06 4.71 11.51
CA PHE A 60 -13.52 5.33 12.72
C PHE A 60 -14.10 6.73 12.97
N ALA A 61 -14.25 7.54 11.92
CA ALA A 61 -14.84 8.87 12.02
C ALA A 61 -16.32 8.82 12.45
N ASP A 62 -17.11 7.87 11.92
CA ASP A 62 -18.50 7.68 12.36
C ASP A 62 -18.57 7.17 13.81
N SER A 63 -17.66 6.27 14.21
CA SER A 63 -17.55 5.83 15.60
C SER A 63 -17.10 6.92 16.57
N MET A 64 -16.50 8.01 16.07
CA MET A 64 -16.04 9.20 16.82
C MET A 64 -17.08 10.34 16.80
N LYS A 65 -18.35 10.06 16.46
CA LYS A 65 -19.43 11.06 16.48
C LYS A 65 -19.43 11.82 17.81
N LYS A 66 -19.25 13.13 17.72
CA LYS A 66 -19.04 14.02 18.87
C LYS A 66 -20.14 13.80 19.93
N PRO A 67 -19.78 13.73 21.22
CA PRO A 67 -20.76 13.63 22.30
C PRO A 67 -21.71 14.82 22.25
N LYS A 68 -23.00 14.59 22.52
CA LYS A 68 -24.00 15.67 22.59
C LYS A 68 -23.58 16.66 23.68
N GLN A 69 -23.67 17.97 23.42
CA GLN A 69 -23.37 18.98 24.44
C GLN A 69 -24.63 19.46 25.12
N CYS A 70 -24.58 19.62 26.44
CA CYS A 70 -25.68 20.24 27.16
C CYS A 70 -25.80 21.73 26.77
N PRO A 71 -26.98 22.23 26.33
CA PRO A 71 -27.14 23.62 25.91
C PRO A 71 -26.96 24.63 27.05
N LYS A 72 -27.15 24.20 28.31
CA LYS A 72 -27.07 25.10 29.48
C LYS A 72 -25.66 25.19 30.06
N CYS A 73 -24.99 24.06 30.25
CA CYS A 73 -23.69 24.00 30.94
C CYS A 73 -22.53 23.51 30.08
N LYS A 74 -22.76 23.25 28.78
CA LYS A 74 -21.78 22.88 27.75
C LYS A 74 -20.94 21.63 28.04
N VAL A 75 -21.36 20.79 28.99
CA VAL A 75 -20.68 19.51 29.28
C VAL A 75 -20.97 18.50 28.16
N ASN A 76 -19.98 17.66 27.85
CA ASN A 76 -20.15 16.53 26.95
C ASN A 76 -21.01 15.45 27.61
N LEU A 77 -22.04 15.01 26.90
CA LEU A 77 -22.99 13.99 27.30
C LEU A 77 -22.89 12.79 26.36
N ASN A 78 -23.17 11.62 26.91
CA ASN A 78 -23.32 10.42 26.11
C ASN A 78 -24.42 10.63 25.03
N TYR A 79 -24.28 9.99 23.88
CA TYR A 79 -25.17 10.12 22.74
C TYR A 79 -26.64 9.82 23.08
N ASN A 80 -26.87 8.96 24.08
CA ASN A 80 -28.19 8.53 24.54
C ASN A 80 -28.67 9.17 25.86
N ALA A 81 -27.99 10.21 26.36
CA ALA A 81 -28.43 10.91 27.56
C ALA A 81 -29.73 11.67 27.29
N LYS A 82 -30.76 11.47 28.14
CA LYS A 82 -32.02 12.24 28.14
C LYS A 82 -31.98 13.47 29.06
N PHE A 83 -31.05 13.45 30.02
CA PHE A 83 -30.85 14.49 31.02
C PHE A 83 -29.36 14.70 31.26
N CYS A 84 -28.97 15.95 31.54
CA CYS A 84 -27.59 16.32 31.84
C CYS A 84 -27.22 15.93 33.28
N TRP A 85 -26.20 15.08 33.44
CA TRP A 85 -25.73 14.64 34.77
C TRP A 85 -25.15 15.78 35.62
N LYS A 86 -24.69 16.88 35.00
CA LYS A 86 -24.08 18.02 35.71
C LYS A 86 -25.07 19.09 36.15
N CYS A 87 -26.10 19.38 35.34
CA CYS A 87 -27.01 20.51 35.60
C CYS A 87 -28.50 20.14 35.63
N GLY A 88 -28.84 18.86 35.44
CA GLY A 88 -30.22 18.36 35.49
C GLY A 88 -31.10 18.74 34.30
N ASN A 89 -30.61 19.57 33.37
CA ASN A 89 -31.40 20.01 32.22
C ASN A 89 -31.67 18.85 31.26
N LYS A 90 -32.87 18.82 30.67
CA LYS A 90 -33.22 17.86 29.61
C LYS A 90 -32.37 18.12 28.36
N VAL A 91 -31.91 17.06 27.70
CA VAL A 91 -31.03 17.10 26.50
C VAL A 91 -31.46 16.13 25.40
#